data_AF-A0A928XKG9-F1
#
_entry.id   AF-A0A928XKG9-F1
#
_cell.length_a   1.000
_cell.length_b   1.000
_cell.length_c   1.000
_cell.angle_alpha   90.00
_cell.angle_beta   90.00
_cell.angle_gamma   90.00
#
_symmetry.space_group_name_H-M   'P 1'
#
loop_
_entity.id
_entity.type
_entity.pdbx_description
1 polymer ?
#
loop_
_entity_poly.entity_id
_entity_poly.type
_entity_poly.pdbx_seq_one_letter_code
_entity_poly.pdbx_strand_id
1 'polypeptide(L)'
;MARSYEERRVGKSWWDMPRRLLSVAFTPRVRGVFRVGAYLSVVSMVGAGLAARSAYGSVSEQALATGRQLAKLGEFTKDAERLMLNGQALNMSSATTDLSMGQVLDRFEALCKEEGAVPRDLREVQGMLDDPALAKQAERLNFGVLRQQSKDDGVIACAVKNPANGQRRFWDGMAAFAESWDLADVGHLRYAYVRKLESGRTHVLTAWTDGSFKVDAMVPPTEGADAPGADSPIVARPPSSVRYLSASAEGRPHAIRVYESKVPAKEVLAGYEKDMAAKGFEQVFIGEDAPEARYFSKGGVDIVVVADQNGDRSLVSAFETRGF
;
A
#
# COMPACT_ATOMS: atom_id res chain seq x y z
N MET A 1 18.21 29.30 -67.90
CA MET A 1 17.11 28.47 -67.34
C MET A 1 17.65 27.71 -66.15
N ALA A 2 17.25 28.10 -64.93
CA ALA A 2 17.67 27.48 -63.68
C ALA A 2 16.71 26.34 -63.32
N ARG A 3 17.22 25.13 -63.06
CA ARG A 3 16.42 23.98 -62.58
C ARG A 3 16.08 24.16 -61.10
N SER A 4 14.84 23.83 -60.73
CA SER A 4 14.29 24.06 -59.39
C SER A 4 14.86 23.08 -58.36
N TYR A 5 14.87 23.52 -57.10
CA TYR A 5 15.43 22.80 -55.95
C TYR A 5 14.62 21.54 -55.57
N GLU A 6 13.41 21.37 -56.10
CA GLU A 6 12.51 20.24 -55.79
C GLU A 6 12.90 18.93 -56.48
N GLU A 7 13.60 18.96 -57.62
CA GLU A 7 14.01 17.74 -58.33
C GLU A 7 15.17 16.98 -57.67
N ARG A 8 15.76 17.49 -56.58
CA ARG A 8 16.90 16.83 -55.91
C ARG A 8 16.51 15.90 -54.75
N ARG A 9 15.22 15.70 -54.50
CA ARG A 9 14.70 14.74 -53.50
C ARG A 9 14.13 13.47 -54.14
N VAL A 10 14.76 12.99 -55.21
CA VAL A 10 14.51 11.63 -55.72
C VAL A 10 15.12 10.62 -54.75
N GLY A 11 14.28 9.69 -54.31
CA GLY A 11 14.51 8.81 -53.17
C GLY A 11 15.79 7.97 -53.28
N LYS A 12 16.64 8.08 -52.25
CA LYS A 12 17.54 6.99 -51.90
C LYS A 12 16.69 5.85 -51.34
N SER A 13 16.30 4.96 -52.25
CA SER A 13 15.72 3.67 -51.94
C SER A 13 16.57 2.95 -50.89
N TRP A 14 15.95 2.48 -49.81
CA TRP A 14 16.63 1.73 -48.73
C TRP A 14 17.32 0.46 -49.24
N TRP A 15 17.02 0.03 -50.47
CA TRP A 15 17.63 -1.09 -51.18
C TRP A 15 19.05 -0.81 -51.72
N ASP A 16 19.49 0.45 -51.80
CA ASP A 16 20.85 0.82 -52.25
C ASP A 16 21.89 0.88 -51.11
N MET A 17 21.55 0.36 -49.94
CA MET A 17 22.55 0.18 -48.88
C MET A 17 23.60 -0.84 -49.38
N PRO A 18 24.90 -0.48 -49.43
CA PRO A 18 25.92 -1.31 -50.07
C PRO A 18 25.98 -2.68 -49.39
N ARG A 19 25.72 -3.74 -50.18
CA ARG A 19 25.78 -5.17 -49.77
C ARG A 19 27.06 -5.57 -49.00
N ARG A 20 28.12 -4.75 -49.04
CA ARG A 20 29.35 -4.93 -48.25
C ARG A 20 29.19 -4.71 -46.73
N LEU A 21 28.16 -3.99 -46.28
CA LEU A 21 27.88 -3.87 -44.83
C LEU A 21 27.12 -5.08 -44.27
N LEU A 22 26.39 -5.82 -45.10
CA LEU A 22 25.68 -7.04 -44.69
C LEU A 22 26.60 -8.27 -44.56
N SER A 23 27.75 -8.31 -45.22
CA SER A 23 28.69 -9.44 -45.13
C SER A 23 29.65 -9.39 -43.92
N VAL A 24 29.76 -8.25 -43.24
CA VAL A 24 30.54 -8.13 -41.98
C VAL A 24 29.73 -8.66 -40.77
N ALA A 25 28.41 -8.87 -40.93
CA ALA A 25 27.50 -9.25 -39.85
C ALA A 25 27.55 -10.72 -39.41
N PHE A 26 28.37 -11.59 -40.02
CA PHE A 26 28.38 -13.03 -39.72
C PHE A 26 29.77 -13.62 -39.49
N THR A 27 30.61 -12.94 -38.71
CA THR A 27 31.74 -13.66 -38.09
C THR A 27 31.20 -14.64 -37.03
N PRO A 28 31.82 -15.82 -36.85
CA PRO A 28 31.36 -16.83 -35.88
C PRO A 28 31.29 -16.29 -34.44
N ARG A 29 32.08 -15.24 -34.12
CA ARG A 29 32.04 -14.54 -32.83
C ARG A 29 30.73 -13.79 -32.61
N VAL A 30 30.21 -13.09 -33.62
CA VAL A 30 28.94 -12.33 -33.53
C VAL A 30 27.75 -13.28 -33.32
N ARG A 31 27.76 -14.45 -33.97
CA ARG A 31 26.74 -15.50 -33.73
C ARG A 31 26.76 -16.03 -32.30
N GLY A 32 27.95 -16.17 -31.70
CA GLY A 32 28.10 -16.56 -30.30
C GLY A 32 27.50 -15.54 -29.34
N VAL A 33 27.83 -14.25 -29.52
CA VAL A 33 27.29 -13.15 -28.70
C VAL A 33 25.78 -13.07 -28.80
N PHE A 34 25.22 -13.18 -30.02
CA PHE A 34 23.76 -13.14 -30.20
C PHE A 34 23.04 -14.29 -29.50
N ARG A 35 23.58 -15.52 -29.56
CA ARG A 35 23.00 -16.68 -28.86
C ARG A 35 22.97 -16.48 -27.35
N VAL A 36 24.08 -16.01 -26.77
CA VAL A 36 24.16 -15.73 -25.33
C VAL A 36 23.21 -14.60 -24.96
N GLY A 37 23.18 -13.51 -25.74
CA GLY A 37 22.26 -12.39 -25.52
C GLY A 37 20.79 -12.79 -25.57
N ALA A 38 20.39 -13.60 -26.55
CA ALA A 38 19.03 -14.13 -26.65
C ALA A 38 18.69 -15.04 -25.47
N TYR A 39 19.60 -15.96 -25.08
CA TYR A 39 19.42 -16.82 -23.93
C TYR A 39 19.27 -16.03 -22.63
N LEU A 40 20.16 -15.07 -22.36
CA LEU A 40 20.08 -14.21 -21.18
C LEU A 40 18.80 -13.37 -21.17
N SER A 41 18.35 -12.88 -22.32
CA SER A 41 17.09 -12.13 -22.43
C SER A 41 15.89 -13.00 -22.06
N VAL A 42 15.81 -14.23 -22.59
CA VAL A 42 14.74 -15.18 -22.25
C VAL A 42 14.77 -15.55 -20.77
N VAL A 43 15.93 -15.90 -20.23
CA VAL A 43 16.08 -16.24 -18.80
C VAL A 43 15.69 -15.05 -17.92
N SER A 44 16.08 -13.82 -18.29
CA SER A 44 15.73 -12.61 -17.55
C SER A 44 14.22 -12.34 -17.61
N MET A 45 13.58 -12.51 -18.77
CA MET A 45 12.12 -12.37 -18.90
C MET A 45 11.37 -13.42 -18.08
N VAL A 46 11.80 -14.68 -18.10
CA VAL A 46 11.20 -15.75 -17.29
C VAL A 46 11.40 -15.47 -15.80
N GLY A 47 12.62 -15.10 -15.39
CA GLY A 47 12.94 -14.75 -14.01
C GLY A 47 12.11 -13.56 -13.51
N ALA A 48 12.01 -12.49 -14.31
CA ALA A 48 11.18 -11.34 -14.02
C ALA A 48 9.69 -11.71 -13.92
N GLY A 49 9.19 -12.56 -14.82
CA GLY A 49 7.81 -13.05 -14.77
C GLY A 49 7.50 -13.87 -13.52
N LEU A 50 8.41 -14.75 -13.10
CA LEU A 50 8.27 -15.53 -11.86
C LEU A 50 8.36 -14.64 -10.61
N ALA A 51 9.31 -13.70 -10.58
CA ALA A 51 9.45 -12.73 -9.49
C ALA A 51 8.22 -11.83 -9.36
N ALA A 52 7.69 -11.34 -10.48
CA ALA A 52 6.46 -10.53 -10.49
C ALA A 52 5.26 -11.31 -9.97
N ARG A 53 5.10 -12.59 -10.35
CA ARG A 53 4.03 -13.46 -9.83
C ARG A 53 4.17 -13.69 -8.32
N SER A 54 5.38 -13.93 -7.83
CA SER A 54 5.65 -14.12 -6.40
C SER A 54 5.36 -12.85 -5.60
N ALA A 55 5.83 -11.70 -6.10
CA ALA A 55 5.57 -10.40 -5.50
C ALA A 55 4.07 -10.10 -5.41
N TYR A 56 3.31 -10.38 -6.47
CA TYR A 56 1.85 -10.20 -6.47
C TYR A 56 1.15 -11.07 -5.40
N GLY A 57 1.58 -12.32 -5.24
CA GLY A 57 1.06 -13.22 -4.20
C GLY A 57 1.32 -12.68 -2.79
N SER A 58 2.56 -12.31 -2.50
CA SER A 58 2.97 -11.75 -1.20
C SER A 58 2.21 -10.46 -0.87
N VAL A 59 2.11 -9.54 -1.84
CA VAL A 59 1.35 -8.29 -1.68
C VAL A 59 -0.13 -8.55 -1.43
N SER A 60 -0.73 -9.55 -2.10
CA SER A 60 -2.15 -9.89 -1.90
C SER A 60 -2.42 -10.46 -0.51
N GLU A 61 -1.55 -11.33 -0.01
CA GLU A 61 -1.64 -11.90 1.34
C GLU A 61 -1.46 -10.82 2.41
N GLN A 62 -0.47 -9.95 2.25
CA GLN A 62 -0.25 -8.80 3.12
C GLN A 62 -1.44 -7.83 3.08
N ALA A 63 -2.01 -7.55 1.92
CA ALA A 63 -3.19 -6.69 1.78
C ALA A 63 -4.41 -7.24 2.52
N LEU A 64 -4.61 -8.56 2.52
CA LEU A 64 -5.66 -9.21 3.33
C LEU A 64 -5.36 -9.13 4.83
N ALA A 65 -4.11 -9.40 5.23
CA ALA A 65 -3.69 -9.30 6.64
C ALA A 65 -3.89 -7.88 7.19
N THR A 66 -3.46 -6.87 6.43
CA THR A 66 -3.70 -5.45 6.73
C THR A 66 -5.20 -5.15 6.80
N GLY A 67 -6.00 -5.67 5.86
CA GLY A 67 -7.45 -5.49 5.87
C GLY A 67 -8.13 -6.02 7.13
N ARG A 68 -7.72 -7.20 7.60
CA ARG A 68 -8.19 -7.78 8.87
C ARG A 68 -7.81 -6.94 10.08
N GLN A 69 -6.60 -6.40 10.10
CA GLN A 69 -6.14 -5.52 11.18
C GLN A 69 -6.92 -4.19 11.17
N LEU A 70 -7.07 -3.56 10.01
CA LEU A 70 -7.85 -2.33 9.86
C LEU A 70 -9.34 -2.55 10.15
N ALA A 71 -9.90 -3.72 9.85
CA ALA A 71 -11.29 -4.04 10.15
C ALA A 71 -11.57 -4.02 11.66
N LYS A 72 -10.61 -4.47 12.48
CA LYS A 72 -10.69 -4.36 13.95
C LYS A 72 -10.69 -2.90 14.41
N LEU A 73 -9.97 -2.02 13.71
CA LEU A 73 -9.99 -0.57 13.98
C LEU A 73 -11.33 0.06 13.55
N GLY A 74 -11.87 -0.36 12.41
CA GLY A 74 -13.12 0.14 11.85
C GLY A 74 -14.35 -0.05 12.75
N GLU A 75 -14.33 -1.04 13.64
CA GLU A 75 -15.42 -1.26 14.61
C GLU A 75 -15.52 -0.12 15.64
N PHE A 76 -14.46 0.65 15.84
CA PHE A 76 -14.44 1.82 16.73
C PHE A 76 -14.87 3.12 16.01
N THR A 77 -14.82 3.15 14.68
CA THR A 77 -15.10 4.34 13.85
C THR A 77 -16.43 4.16 13.13
N LYS A 78 -17.53 4.65 13.72
CA LYS A 78 -18.87 4.49 13.12
C LYS A 78 -19.11 5.36 11.89
N ASP A 79 -18.36 6.44 11.74
CA ASP A 79 -18.46 7.40 10.63
C ASP A 79 -17.20 7.38 9.76
N ALA A 80 -17.26 8.02 8.59
CA ALA A 80 -16.07 8.28 7.79
C ALA A 80 -15.13 9.20 8.58
N GLU A 81 -14.01 8.66 9.05
CA GLU A 81 -13.05 9.37 9.88
C GLU A 81 -11.73 9.54 9.14
N ARG A 82 -11.16 10.74 9.29
CA ARG A 82 -9.81 11.02 8.82
C ARG A 82 -8.84 10.57 9.90
N LEU A 83 -8.05 9.54 9.57
CA LEU A 83 -6.99 9.02 10.41
C LEU A 83 -5.66 9.66 10.02
N MET A 84 -4.85 9.99 11.02
CA MET A 84 -3.45 10.35 10.86
C MET A 84 -2.61 9.12 11.22
N LEU A 85 -1.99 8.49 10.24
CA LEU A 85 -1.11 7.33 10.39
C LEU A 85 0.33 7.75 10.14
N ASN A 86 1.17 7.72 11.17
CA ASN A 86 2.54 8.25 11.15
C ASN A 86 2.62 9.66 10.54
N GLY A 87 1.63 10.50 10.84
CA GLY A 87 1.52 11.86 10.28
C GLY A 87 1.04 11.93 8.82
N GLN A 88 0.74 10.81 8.17
CA GLN A 88 0.08 10.78 6.85
C GLN A 88 -1.44 10.70 7.02
N ALA A 89 -2.17 11.44 6.20
CA ALA A 89 -3.63 11.44 6.24
C ALA A 89 -4.21 10.27 5.43
N LEU A 90 -5.08 9.50 6.05
CA LEU A 90 -5.83 8.40 5.45
C LEU A 90 -7.29 8.52 5.87
N ASN A 91 -8.20 8.58 4.91
CA ASN A 91 -9.62 8.52 5.23
C ASN A 91 -10.05 7.07 5.34
N MET A 92 -10.94 6.77 6.28
CA MET A 92 -11.45 5.42 6.48
C MET A 92 -12.96 5.47 6.74
N SER A 93 -13.70 4.50 6.23
CA SER A 93 -15.13 4.37 6.48
C SER A 93 -15.53 2.90 6.58
N SER A 94 -16.46 2.59 7.48
CA SER A 94 -16.97 1.24 7.70
C SER A 94 -18.48 1.17 7.49
N ALA A 95 -18.96 0.13 6.81
CA ALA A 95 -20.37 -0.07 6.54
C ALA A 95 -20.73 -1.56 6.53
N THR A 96 -22.01 -1.89 6.69
CA THR A 96 -22.54 -3.24 6.48
C THR A 96 -23.63 -3.20 5.41
N THR A 97 -23.63 -4.17 4.52
CA THR A 97 -24.56 -4.26 3.39
C THR A 97 -25.13 -5.67 3.22
N ASP A 98 -26.28 -5.77 2.56
CA ASP A 98 -26.93 -7.05 2.24
C ASP A 98 -26.44 -7.63 0.92
N LEU A 99 -25.60 -6.89 0.18
CA LEU A 99 -24.92 -7.40 -1.00
C LEU A 99 -23.94 -8.49 -0.61
N SER A 100 -23.79 -9.50 -1.47
CA SER A 100 -22.74 -10.49 -1.31
C SER A 100 -21.36 -9.86 -1.47
N MET A 101 -20.36 -10.46 -0.84
CA MET A 101 -18.96 -10.04 -0.93
C MET A 101 -18.49 -9.86 -2.38
N GLY A 102 -18.83 -10.79 -3.28
CA GLY A 102 -18.49 -10.71 -4.70
C GLY A 102 -19.11 -9.48 -5.37
N GLN A 103 -20.40 -9.21 -5.12
CA GLN A 103 -21.08 -8.03 -5.67
C GLN A 103 -20.48 -6.71 -5.16
N VAL A 104 -20.02 -6.67 -3.91
CA VAL A 104 -19.32 -5.48 -3.38
C VAL A 104 -18.00 -5.28 -4.11
N LEU A 105 -17.17 -6.33 -4.22
CA LEU A 105 -15.89 -6.26 -4.93
C LEU A 105 -16.06 -5.89 -6.40
N ASP A 106 -17.08 -6.41 -7.07
CA ASP A 106 -17.39 -6.07 -8.47
C ASP A 106 -17.71 -4.58 -8.63
N ARG A 107 -18.44 -3.99 -7.67
CA ARG A 107 -18.73 -2.54 -7.68
C ARG A 107 -17.47 -1.71 -7.50
N PHE A 108 -16.60 -2.06 -6.56
CA PHE A 108 -15.32 -1.37 -6.39
C PHE A 108 -14.40 -1.56 -7.60
N GLU A 109 -14.40 -2.73 -8.24
CA GLU A 109 -13.62 -2.97 -9.45
C GLU A 109 -14.11 -2.10 -10.60
N ALA A 110 -15.43 -1.95 -10.75
CA ALA A 110 -16.00 -1.05 -11.75
C ALA A 110 -15.55 0.41 -11.52
N LEU A 111 -15.60 0.89 -10.27
CA LEU A 111 -15.10 2.22 -9.90
C LEU A 111 -13.60 2.37 -10.20
N CYS A 112 -12.80 1.37 -9.83
CA CYS A 112 -11.37 1.35 -10.12
C CYS A 112 -11.06 1.38 -11.63
N LYS A 113 -11.88 0.75 -12.47
CA LYS A 113 -11.72 0.78 -13.93
C LYS A 113 -12.16 2.11 -14.54
N GLU A 114 -13.18 2.74 -13.98
CA GLU A 114 -13.69 4.04 -14.42
C GLU A 114 -12.74 5.19 -14.05
N GLU A 115 -12.25 5.21 -12.81
CA GLU A 115 -11.43 6.29 -12.26
C GLU A 115 -9.92 6.00 -12.24
N GLY A 116 -9.53 4.78 -12.63
CA GLY A 116 -8.15 4.31 -12.55
C GLY A 116 -7.17 5.19 -13.31
N ALA A 117 -5.95 5.32 -12.77
CA ALA A 117 -4.88 6.08 -13.42
C ALA A 117 -4.36 5.42 -14.71
N VAL A 118 -4.43 4.09 -14.79
CA VAL A 118 -3.78 3.27 -15.84
C VAL A 118 -4.56 3.12 -17.16
N PRO A 119 -5.90 2.96 -17.17
CA PRO A 119 -6.66 2.68 -18.41
C PRO A 119 -6.56 3.75 -19.51
N ARG A 120 -6.12 4.98 -19.21
CA ARG A 120 -5.87 6.02 -20.22
C ARG A 120 -4.58 5.80 -20.99
N ASP A 121 -3.49 5.48 -20.28
CA ASP A 121 -2.17 5.30 -20.90
C ASP A 121 -2.07 3.99 -21.66
N LEU A 122 -2.81 2.95 -21.24
CA LEU A 122 -2.88 1.70 -21.99
C LEU A 122 -3.45 1.91 -23.40
N ARG A 123 -4.29 2.91 -23.66
CA ARG A 123 -4.72 3.25 -25.03
C ARG A 123 -3.57 3.85 -25.86
N GLU A 124 -2.68 4.60 -25.23
CA GLU A 124 -1.45 5.08 -25.89
C GLU A 124 -0.47 3.93 -26.16
N VAL A 125 -0.35 2.97 -25.22
CA VAL A 125 0.45 1.75 -25.41
C VAL A 125 -0.19 0.82 -26.44
N GLN A 126 -1.51 0.70 -26.50
CA GLN A 126 -2.22 -0.01 -27.57
C GLN A 126 -1.96 0.64 -28.94
N GLY A 127 -1.78 1.97 -29.00
CA GLY A 127 -1.31 2.65 -30.20
C GLY A 127 0.13 2.32 -30.61
N MET A 128 0.94 1.77 -29.69
CA MET A 128 2.30 1.26 -29.96
C MET A 128 2.34 -0.26 -30.16
N LEU A 129 1.31 -0.99 -29.73
CA LEU A 129 1.18 -2.42 -29.89
C LEU A 129 0.27 -2.70 -31.10
N ASP A 130 0.88 -2.91 -32.27
CA ASP A 130 0.16 -3.30 -33.49
C ASP A 130 -0.56 -4.67 -33.37
N ASP A 131 -0.33 -5.42 -32.29
CA ASP A 131 -0.90 -6.74 -32.06
C ASP A 131 -2.14 -6.70 -31.14
N PRO A 132 -3.35 -6.98 -31.66
CA PRO A 132 -4.58 -7.03 -30.87
C PRO A 132 -4.59 -8.14 -29.80
N ALA A 133 -3.75 -9.18 -29.93
CA ALA A 133 -3.61 -10.22 -28.91
C ALA A 133 -2.90 -9.66 -27.65
N LEU A 134 -1.84 -8.88 -27.85
CA LEU A 134 -1.11 -8.19 -26.77
C LEU A 134 -2.00 -7.13 -26.10
N ALA A 135 -2.79 -6.38 -26.87
CA ALA A 135 -3.77 -5.44 -26.34
C ALA A 135 -4.79 -6.11 -25.40
N LYS A 136 -5.33 -7.26 -25.82
CA LYS A 136 -6.27 -8.07 -25.03
C LYS A 136 -5.60 -8.71 -23.81
N GLN A 137 -4.32 -9.04 -23.90
CA GLN A 137 -3.54 -9.56 -22.77
C GLN A 137 -3.25 -8.46 -21.74
N ALA A 138 -2.93 -7.25 -22.19
CA ALA A 138 -2.75 -6.09 -21.33
C ALA A 138 -4.05 -5.68 -20.61
N GLU A 139 -5.19 -5.76 -21.31
CA GLU A 139 -6.52 -5.56 -20.72
C GLU A 139 -6.83 -6.61 -19.64
N ARG A 140 -6.45 -7.88 -19.87
CA ARG A 140 -6.57 -8.96 -18.87
C ARG A 140 -5.65 -8.80 -17.66
N LEU A 141 -4.53 -8.10 -17.82
CA LEU A 141 -3.58 -7.88 -16.75
C LEU A 141 -4.07 -6.85 -15.72
N ASN A 142 -5.23 -6.20 -15.94
CA ASN A 142 -5.89 -5.29 -14.99
C ASN A 142 -4.87 -4.36 -14.29
N PHE A 143 -3.94 -3.81 -15.08
CA PHE A 143 -2.82 -3.04 -14.54
C PHE A 143 -3.37 -1.91 -13.64
N GLY A 144 -2.97 -1.92 -12.37
CA GLY A 144 -3.41 -0.93 -11.38
C GLY A 144 -4.62 -1.30 -10.54
N VAL A 145 -5.23 -2.49 -10.74
CA VAL A 145 -6.26 -3.03 -9.84
C VAL A 145 -5.78 -4.35 -9.23
N LEU A 146 -5.54 -4.33 -7.93
CA LEU A 146 -5.27 -5.51 -7.11
C LEU A 146 -6.60 -6.03 -6.57
N ARG A 147 -7.03 -7.23 -6.95
CA ARG A 147 -8.22 -7.88 -6.38
C ARG A 147 -7.86 -9.29 -5.92
N GLN A 148 -8.23 -9.62 -4.69
CA GLN A 148 -8.09 -10.95 -4.13
C GLN A 148 -9.36 -11.30 -3.36
N GLN A 149 -9.83 -12.54 -3.50
CA GLN A 149 -11.04 -13.02 -2.84
C GLN A 149 -10.79 -14.43 -2.29
N SER A 150 -11.15 -14.64 -1.03
CA SER A 150 -11.18 -15.93 -0.36
C SER A 150 -12.64 -16.39 -0.15
N LYS A 151 -12.84 -17.43 0.65
CA LYS A 151 -14.18 -17.89 1.03
C LYS A 151 -14.89 -16.90 1.95
N ASP A 152 -14.16 -16.29 2.87
CA ASP A 152 -14.71 -15.56 4.01
C ASP A 152 -14.43 -14.05 3.95
N ASP A 153 -13.41 -13.65 3.18
CA ASP A 153 -13.02 -12.26 3.00
C ASP A 153 -12.47 -11.97 1.59
N GLY A 154 -12.29 -10.68 1.31
CA GLY A 154 -11.73 -10.22 0.05
C GLY A 154 -11.20 -8.80 0.18
N VAL A 155 -10.35 -8.43 -0.76
CA VAL A 155 -9.74 -7.12 -0.83
C VAL A 155 -9.69 -6.66 -2.27
N ILE A 156 -9.85 -5.36 -2.46
CA ILE A 156 -9.56 -4.68 -3.71
C ILE A 156 -8.83 -3.35 -3.44
N ALA A 157 -7.80 -3.08 -4.22
CA ALA A 157 -7.05 -1.84 -4.14
C ALA A 157 -6.73 -1.31 -5.55
N CYS A 158 -6.82 -0.01 -5.74
CA CYS A 158 -6.40 0.64 -6.98
C CYS A 158 -5.91 2.06 -6.75
N ALA A 159 -5.15 2.57 -7.72
CA ALA A 159 -4.80 3.98 -7.80
C ALA A 159 -5.75 4.69 -8.76
N VAL A 160 -6.52 5.65 -8.24
CA VAL A 160 -7.38 6.52 -9.05
C VAL A 160 -6.68 7.82 -9.37
N LYS A 161 -7.15 8.53 -10.39
CA LYS A 161 -6.53 9.77 -10.84
C LYS A 161 -6.42 10.80 -9.70
N ASN A 162 -5.22 11.32 -9.48
CA ASN A 162 -5.00 12.51 -8.67
C ASN A 162 -5.28 13.76 -9.54
N PRO A 163 -6.30 14.59 -9.22
CA PRO A 163 -6.61 15.79 -9.99
C PRO A 163 -5.46 16.79 -10.00
N ALA A 164 -4.62 16.82 -8.97
CA ALA A 164 -3.44 17.70 -8.90
C ALA A 164 -2.35 17.33 -9.91
N ASN A 165 -2.32 16.08 -10.39
CA ASN A 165 -1.32 15.61 -11.36
C ASN A 165 -1.69 15.96 -12.82
N GLY A 166 -2.85 16.59 -13.07
CA GLY A 166 -3.24 17.07 -14.39
C GLY A 166 -3.35 15.97 -15.46
N GLN A 167 -2.54 16.07 -16.51
CA GLN A 167 -2.41 15.08 -17.60
C GLN A 167 -1.09 14.29 -17.53
N ARG A 168 -0.41 14.26 -16.37
CA ARG A 168 0.80 13.45 -16.19
C ARG A 168 0.50 11.99 -16.56
N ARG A 169 1.39 11.39 -17.36
CA ARG A 169 1.32 9.99 -17.74
C ARG A 169 1.60 9.12 -16.52
N PHE A 170 0.97 7.97 -16.43
CA PHE A 170 1.16 6.99 -15.38
C PHE A 170 2.64 6.63 -15.18
N TRP A 171 3.40 6.46 -16.27
CA TRP A 171 4.83 6.14 -16.18
C TRP A 171 5.68 7.25 -15.57
N ASP A 172 5.34 8.52 -15.82
CA ASP A 172 5.99 9.66 -15.18
C ASP A 172 5.66 9.68 -13.68
N GLY A 173 4.41 9.33 -13.32
CA GLY A 173 3.99 9.16 -11.92
C GLY A 173 4.73 8.04 -11.21
N MET A 174 4.92 6.90 -11.86
CA MET A 174 5.71 5.77 -11.32
C MET A 174 7.18 6.15 -11.12
N ALA A 175 7.78 6.89 -12.07
CA ALA A 175 9.14 7.40 -11.94
C ALA A 175 9.26 8.38 -10.75
N ALA A 176 8.33 9.32 -10.63
CA ALA A 176 8.28 10.25 -9.50
C ALA A 176 8.10 9.53 -8.16
N PHE A 177 7.22 8.53 -8.08
CA PHE A 177 7.04 7.70 -6.88
C PHE A 177 8.32 6.94 -6.48
N ALA A 178 9.09 6.42 -7.44
CA ALA A 178 10.34 5.74 -7.14
C ALA A 178 11.37 6.64 -6.44
N GLU A 179 11.26 7.96 -6.63
CA GLU A 179 12.10 8.97 -5.99
C GLU A 179 11.48 9.49 -4.68
N SER A 180 10.18 9.78 -4.68
CA SER A 180 9.48 10.48 -3.59
C SER A 180 8.87 9.56 -2.53
N TRP A 181 8.64 8.30 -2.89
CA TRP A 181 7.83 7.32 -2.16
C TRP A 181 6.40 7.79 -1.84
N ASP A 182 5.90 8.80 -2.56
CA ASP A 182 4.57 9.38 -2.36
C ASP A 182 3.56 8.75 -3.32
N LEU A 183 2.58 8.01 -2.79
CA LEU A 183 1.54 7.38 -3.60
C LEU A 183 0.80 8.39 -4.48
N ALA A 184 0.68 9.64 -4.04
CA ALA A 184 0.00 10.70 -4.76
C ALA A 184 0.62 11.00 -6.14
N ASP A 185 1.88 10.64 -6.38
CA ASP A 185 2.53 10.78 -7.69
C ASP A 185 1.97 9.79 -8.73
N VAL A 186 1.54 8.60 -8.29
CA VAL A 186 0.87 7.61 -9.14
C VAL A 186 -0.63 7.85 -9.17
N GLY A 187 -1.21 8.23 -8.05
CA GLY A 187 -2.64 8.47 -7.91
C GLY A 187 -3.11 8.43 -6.46
N HIS A 188 -4.41 8.56 -6.25
CA HIS A 188 -4.99 8.38 -4.94
C HIS A 188 -5.31 6.92 -4.69
N LEU A 189 -4.95 6.41 -3.51
CA LEU A 189 -5.27 5.05 -3.13
C LEU A 189 -6.78 4.94 -2.89
N ARG A 190 -7.39 3.90 -3.42
CA ARG A 190 -8.72 3.41 -3.05
C ARG A 190 -8.56 1.96 -2.65
N TYR A 191 -8.87 1.65 -1.39
CA TYR A 191 -8.75 0.32 -0.81
C TYR A 191 -10.10 -0.07 -0.21
N ALA A 192 -10.55 -1.29 -0.45
CA ALA A 192 -11.70 -1.87 0.21
C ALA A 192 -11.38 -3.29 0.69
N TYR A 193 -11.61 -3.54 1.97
CA TYR A 193 -11.63 -4.86 2.57
C TYR A 193 -13.09 -5.25 2.84
N VAL A 194 -13.44 -6.48 2.51
CA VAL A 194 -14.78 -7.02 2.69
C VAL A 194 -14.70 -8.35 3.41
N ARG A 195 -15.64 -8.60 4.32
CA ARG A 195 -15.78 -9.91 4.97
C ARG A 195 -17.23 -10.28 5.15
N LYS A 196 -17.50 -11.57 5.14
CA LYS A 196 -18.82 -12.10 5.46
C LYS A 196 -19.02 -12.10 6.97
N LEU A 197 -20.16 -11.60 7.44
CA LEU A 197 -20.59 -11.70 8.83
C LEU A 197 -21.39 -12.98 9.05
N GLU A 198 -21.47 -13.44 10.30
CA GLU A 198 -22.28 -14.61 10.68
C GLU A 198 -23.76 -14.44 10.35
N SER A 199 -24.25 -13.19 10.37
CA SER A 199 -25.61 -12.82 9.95
C SER A 199 -25.88 -13.03 8.46
N GLY A 200 -24.86 -13.36 7.66
CA GLY A 200 -24.94 -13.47 6.21
C GLY A 200 -24.76 -12.14 5.46
N ARG A 201 -24.73 -11.01 6.19
CA ARG A 201 -24.43 -9.67 5.63
C ARG A 201 -22.94 -9.53 5.34
N THR A 202 -22.56 -8.52 4.56
CA THR A 202 -21.17 -8.20 4.23
C THR A 202 -20.73 -6.94 4.97
N HIS A 203 -19.66 -7.03 5.75
CA HIS A 203 -18.97 -5.88 6.32
C HIS A 203 -17.97 -5.35 5.30
N VAL A 204 -17.96 -4.03 5.11
CA VAL A 204 -17.12 -3.32 4.15
C VAL A 204 -16.34 -2.27 4.92
N LEU A 205 -15.02 -2.36 4.84
CA LEU A 205 -14.10 -1.32 5.28
C LEU A 205 -13.48 -0.70 4.04
N THR A 206 -13.51 0.62 3.95
CA THR A 206 -12.85 1.38 2.90
C THR A 206 -11.79 2.27 3.50
N ALA A 207 -10.66 2.40 2.82
CA ALA A 207 -9.59 3.33 3.14
C ALA A 207 -9.12 4.04 1.86
N TRP A 208 -8.88 5.33 1.94
CA TRP A 208 -8.47 6.10 0.78
C TRP A 208 -7.64 7.33 1.12
N THR A 209 -6.81 7.76 0.16
CA THR A 209 -6.01 8.99 0.28
C THR A 209 -6.56 10.05 -0.66
N ASP A 210 -6.51 11.32 -0.26
CA ASP A 210 -6.91 12.46 -1.13
C ASP A 210 -5.77 13.45 -1.34
N GLY A 211 -4.55 13.09 -0.92
CA GLY A 211 -3.36 13.92 -1.01
C GLY A 211 -2.09 13.09 -0.88
N SER A 212 -1.00 13.77 -0.51
CA SER A 212 0.30 13.14 -0.24
C SER A 212 0.15 12.01 0.77
N PHE A 213 0.72 10.85 0.43
CA PHE A 213 0.81 9.70 1.29
C PHE A 213 2.14 8.99 1.05
N LYS A 214 3.11 9.32 1.91
CA LYS A 214 4.48 8.81 1.83
C LYS A 214 4.59 7.42 2.45
N VAL A 215 4.91 6.42 1.62
CA VAL A 215 5.00 5.01 2.05
C VAL A 215 6.22 4.78 2.94
N ASP A 216 7.34 5.47 2.68
CA ASP A 216 8.54 5.43 3.51
C ASP A 216 8.29 6.00 4.92
N ALA A 217 7.30 6.89 5.10
CA ALA A 217 6.87 7.35 6.41
C ALA A 217 6.10 6.29 7.23
N MET A 218 5.73 5.15 6.64
CA MET A 218 5.04 4.06 7.36
C MET A 218 5.99 3.17 8.15
N VAL A 219 7.30 3.32 7.92
CA VAL A 219 8.34 2.54 8.60
C VAL A 219 9.38 3.46 9.22
N PRO A 220 10.08 3.00 10.28
CA PRO A 220 11.31 3.64 10.73
C PRO A 220 12.30 3.86 9.58
N PRO A 221 12.87 5.07 9.42
CA PRO A 221 13.80 5.35 8.31
C PRO A 221 15.14 4.61 8.46
N THR A 222 15.54 4.32 9.70
CA THR A 222 16.73 3.55 10.04
C THR A 222 16.48 2.74 11.31
N GLU A 223 17.27 1.70 11.55
CA GLU A 223 17.19 0.94 12.80
C GLU A 223 17.40 1.86 14.00
N GLY A 224 16.51 1.76 14.99
CA GLY A 224 16.57 2.57 16.21
C GLY A 224 15.93 3.97 16.09
N ALA A 225 15.51 4.40 14.91
CA ALA A 225 14.84 5.69 14.72
C ALA A 225 13.31 5.54 14.79
N ASP A 226 12.63 6.57 15.31
CA ASP A 226 11.17 6.57 15.31
C ASP A 226 10.61 6.70 13.89
N ALA A 227 9.54 5.97 13.61
CA ALA A 227 8.64 6.31 12.53
C ALA A 227 8.02 7.70 12.79
N PRO A 228 7.71 8.47 11.73
CA PRO A 228 7.00 9.74 11.84
C PRO A 228 5.70 9.65 12.67
N GLY A 229 5.24 10.79 13.18
CA GLY A 229 4.08 10.89 14.08
C GLY A 229 4.43 11.45 15.45
N ALA A 230 3.55 11.23 16.42
CA ALA A 230 3.69 11.77 17.77
C ALA A 230 3.47 10.70 18.83
N ASP A 231 4.03 10.92 20.02
CA ASP A 231 3.73 10.13 21.20
C ASP A 231 2.40 10.55 21.84
N SER A 232 1.94 9.75 22.79
CA SER A 232 0.77 10.12 23.60
C SER A 232 1.13 11.28 24.55
N PRO A 233 0.26 12.29 24.71
CA PRO A 233 0.42 13.28 25.77
C PRO A 233 -0.01 12.75 27.15
N ILE A 234 -0.67 11.59 27.21
CA ILE A 234 -1.24 11.02 28.45
C ILE A 234 -0.42 9.81 28.92
N VAL A 235 -0.15 8.88 28.00
CA VAL A 235 0.57 7.64 28.23
C VAL A 235 2.05 7.86 27.97
N ALA A 236 2.90 7.61 28.97
CA ALA A 236 4.34 7.73 28.74
C ALA A 236 4.81 6.68 27.74
N ARG A 237 5.80 6.99 26.92
CA ARG A 237 6.47 6.00 26.07
C ARG A 237 7.19 4.95 26.96
N PRO A 238 7.23 3.65 26.58
CA PRO A 238 8.04 2.66 27.28
C PRO A 238 9.53 3.03 27.28
N PRO A 239 10.31 2.72 28.33
CA PRO A 239 11.75 2.98 28.31
C PRO A 239 12.46 2.27 27.14
N SER A 240 13.55 2.86 26.66
CA SER A 240 14.41 2.28 25.61
C SER A 240 13.63 1.77 24.38
N SER A 241 12.67 2.57 23.91
CA SER A 241 11.76 2.17 22.84
C SER A 241 11.76 3.10 21.63
N VAL A 242 11.40 2.50 20.50
CA VAL A 242 11.26 3.12 19.19
C VAL A 242 9.80 3.04 18.77
N ARG A 243 9.25 4.14 18.28
CA ARG A 243 7.88 4.18 17.75
C ARG A 243 7.85 3.57 16.35
N TYR A 244 7.06 2.52 16.18
CA TYR A 244 6.76 1.93 14.88
C TYR A 244 5.49 2.50 14.27
N LEU A 245 4.49 2.81 15.12
CA LEU A 245 3.19 3.28 14.67
C LEU A 245 2.66 4.39 15.56
N SER A 246 2.05 5.40 14.93
CA SER A 246 1.22 6.42 15.55
C SER A 246 -0.04 6.58 14.71
N ALA A 247 -1.20 6.17 15.22
CA ALA A 247 -2.48 6.38 14.57
C ALA A 247 -3.37 7.25 15.45
N SER A 248 -4.06 8.24 14.88
CA SER A 248 -5.07 9.02 15.62
C SER A 248 -6.21 9.46 14.71
N ALA A 249 -7.43 9.44 15.21
CA ALA A 249 -8.57 9.98 14.50
C ALA A 249 -8.64 11.51 14.66
N GLU A 250 -8.63 12.25 13.56
CA GLU A 250 -8.69 13.71 13.56
C GLU A 250 -10.01 14.18 14.17
N GLY A 251 -9.94 15.11 15.13
CA GLY A 251 -11.13 15.63 15.83
C GLY A 251 -11.76 14.66 16.85
N ARG A 252 -11.19 13.47 17.03
CA ARG A 252 -11.65 12.48 18.00
C ARG A 252 -10.56 12.17 19.02
N PRO A 253 -10.91 11.83 20.26
CA PRO A 253 -9.93 11.47 21.28
C PRO A 253 -9.56 9.97 21.22
N HIS A 254 -9.38 9.43 20.00
CA HIS A 254 -8.97 8.04 19.78
C HIS A 254 -7.57 7.99 19.18
N ALA A 255 -6.68 7.22 19.81
CA ALA A 255 -5.31 7.09 19.35
C ALA A 255 -4.74 5.69 19.63
N ILE A 256 -3.82 5.26 18.78
CA ILE A 256 -3.03 4.05 18.95
C ILE A 256 -1.57 4.40 18.78
N ARG A 257 -0.72 3.89 19.67
CA ARG A 257 0.73 4.02 19.60
C ARG A 257 1.34 2.65 19.72
N VAL A 258 2.23 2.30 18.81
CA VAL A 258 2.96 1.03 18.85
C VAL A 258 4.45 1.32 18.95
N TYR A 259 5.06 0.74 19.97
CA TYR A 259 6.47 0.87 20.29
C TYR A 259 7.14 -0.50 20.28
N GLU A 260 8.40 -0.56 19.89
CA GLU A 260 9.28 -1.69 20.16
C GLU A 260 10.24 -1.26 21.27
N SER A 261 10.27 -2.00 22.38
CA SER A 261 11.14 -1.72 23.52
C SER A 261 12.15 -2.84 23.73
N LYS A 262 13.34 -2.49 24.24
CA LYS A 262 14.33 -3.45 24.73
C LYS A 262 14.04 -3.96 26.15
N VAL A 263 12.99 -3.44 26.79
CA VAL A 263 12.58 -3.85 28.13
C VAL A 263 11.63 -5.05 28.02
N PRO A 264 11.75 -6.07 28.89
CA PRO A 264 10.82 -7.21 28.89
C PRO A 264 9.37 -6.77 29.07
N ALA A 265 8.43 -7.41 28.37
CA ALA A 265 7.02 -7.02 28.37
C ALA A 265 6.41 -6.90 29.78
N LYS A 266 6.73 -7.84 30.67
CA LYS A 266 6.28 -7.82 32.08
C LYS A 266 6.75 -6.59 32.85
N GLU A 267 7.99 -6.16 32.62
CA GLU A 267 8.55 -4.96 33.25
C GLU A 267 7.94 -3.68 32.69
N VAL A 268 7.65 -3.65 31.38
CA VAL A 268 6.92 -2.54 30.75
C VAL A 268 5.54 -2.37 31.41
N LEU A 269 4.77 -3.44 31.56
CA LEU A 269 3.43 -3.37 32.17
C LEU A 269 3.48 -2.93 33.63
N ALA A 270 4.42 -3.47 34.43
CA ALA A 270 4.61 -3.04 35.81
C ALA A 270 4.99 -1.55 35.91
N GLY A 271 5.78 -1.05 34.94
CA GLY A 271 6.07 0.38 34.81
C GLY A 271 4.81 1.21 34.58
N TYR A 272 3.96 0.79 33.65
CA TYR A 272 2.69 1.46 33.39
C TYR A 272 1.74 1.44 34.59
N GLU A 273 1.62 0.32 35.31
CA GLU A 273 0.80 0.26 36.52
C GLU A 273 1.20 1.36 37.51
N LYS A 274 2.51 1.51 37.76
CA LYS A 274 3.04 2.54 38.66
C LYS A 274 2.82 3.95 38.12
N ASP A 275 3.16 4.20 36.86
CA ASP A 275 3.09 5.53 36.25
C ASP A 275 1.65 6.03 36.12
N MET A 276 0.73 5.14 35.76
CA MET A 276 -0.69 5.46 35.60
C MET A 276 -1.36 5.68 36.96
N ALA A 277 -1.05 4.86 37.97
CA ALA A 277 -1.51 5.09 39.35
C ALA A 277 -1.01 6.44 39.90
N ALA A 278 0.27 6.79 39.66
CA ALA A 278 0.82 8.09 40.06
C ALA A 278 0.12 9.28 39.37
N LYS A 279 -0.39 9.07 38.16
CA LYS A 279 -1.23 10.04 37.43
C LYS A 279 -2.70 10.00 37.86
N GLY A 280 -3.08 9.18 38.84
CA GLY A 280 -4.43 9.05 39.37
C GLY A 280 -5.39 8.31 38.45
N PHE A 281 -4.88 7.44 37.58
CA PHE A 281 -5.72 6.46 36.88
C PHE A 281 -5.98 5.26 37.77
N GLU A 282 -7.18 4.72 37.66
CA GLU A 282 -7.58 3.47 38.31
C GLU A 282 -7.39 2.32 37.33
N GLN A 283 -6.75 1.24 37.77
CA GLN A 283 -6.63 0.03 36.96
C GLN A 283 -7.95 -0.75 37.04
N VAL A 284 -8.53 -1.08 35.89
CA VAL A 284 -9.71 -1.95 35.81
C VAL A 284 -9.25 -3.37 35.50
N PHE A 285 -9.76 -4.32 36.26
CA PHE A 285 -9.46 -5.73 36.07
C PHE A 285 -10.21 -6.25 34.83
N ILE A 286 -9.48 -6.78 33.86
CA ILE A 286 -10.00 -7.31 32.58
C ILE A 286 -10.03 -8.84 32.52
N GLY A 287 -9.83 -9.52 33.66
CA GLY A 287 -9.76 -10.98 33.75
C GLY A 287 -8.33 -11.52 33.79
N GLU A 288 -8.20 -12.81 34.12
CA GLU A 288 -6.91 -13.52 34.13
C GLU A 288 -6.47 -13.94 32.72
N ASP A 289 -7.38 -13.92 31.75
CA ASP A 289 -7.15 -14.41 30.38
C ASP A 289 -6.33 -13.46 29.50
N ALA A 290 -5.99 -12.26 29.99
CA ALA A 290 -5.21 -11.26 29.26
C ALA A 290 -4.01 -10.74 30.09
N PRO A 291 -3.07 -11.61 30.52
CA PRO A 291 -1.94 -11.22 31.35
C PRO A 291 -1.02 -10.17 30.71
N GLU A 292 -1.01 -10.07 29.38
CA GLU A 292 -0.27 -9.11 28.56
C GLU A 292 -0.91 -7.72 28.49
N ALA A 293 -2.11 -7.53 29.05
CA ALA A 293 -2.86 -6.30 28.93
C ALA A 293 -3.13 -5.62 30.28
N ARG A 294 -3.18 -4.28 30.27
CA ARG A 294 -3.60 -3.44 31.40
C ARG A 294 -4.58 -2.39 30.93
N TYR A 295 -5.69 -2.27 31.64
CA TYR A 295 -6.71 -1.26 31.40
C TYR A 295 -6.69 -0.23 32.52
N PHE A 296 -6.67 1.04 32.16
CA PHE A 296 -6.67 2.17 33.07
C PHE A 296 -7.80 3.12 32.71
N SER A 297 -8.51 3.66 33.70
CA SER A 297 -9.55 4.67 33.48
C SER A 297 -9.39 5.86 34.42
N LYS A 298 -9.66 7.07 33.91
CA LYS A 298 -9.71 8.31 34.70
C LYS A 298 -10.57 9.35 34.02
N GLY A 299 -11.66 9.76 34.68
CA GLY A 299 -12.47 10.90 34.23
C GLY A 299 -12.97 10.76 32.79
N GLY A 300 -13.38 9.54 32.41
CA GLY A 300 -13.84 9.22 31.06
C GLY A 300 -12.72 9.03 30.02
N VAL A 301 -11.44 9.08 30.40
CA VAL A 301 -10.33 8.65 29.55
C VAL A 301 -10.01 7.20 29.89
N ASP A 302 -10.07 6.33 28.89
CA ASP A 302 -9.69 4.92 29.03
C ASP A 302 -8.44 4.63 28.20
N ILE A 303 -7.53 3.85 28.78
CA ILE A 303 -6.26 3.49 28.19
C ILE A 303 -6.08 1.99 28.32
N VAL A 304 -5.78 1.33 27.21
CA VAL A 304 -5.38 -0.07 27.19
C VAL A 304 -3.93 -0.15 26.76
N VAL A 305 -3.08 -0.76 27.57
CA VAL A 305 -1.70 -1.08 27.19
C VAL A 305 -1.59 -2.58 27.05
N VAL A 306 -1.14 -3.04 25.89
CA VAL A 306 -0.81 -4.43 25.61
C VAL A 306 0.69 -4.52 25.36
N ALA A 307 1.37 -5.46 26.00
CA ALA A 307 2.80 -5.69 25.79
C ALA A 307 3.08 -7.17 25.53
N ASP A 308 3.55 -7.48 24.33
CA ASP A 308 3.91 -8.83 23.91
C ASP A 308 5.43 -8.99 23.86
N GLN A 309 5.94 -10.13 24.33
CA GLN A 309 7.36 -10.46 24.21
C GLN A 309 7.65 -11.01 22.81
N ASN A 310 8.63 -10.42 22.13
CA ASN A 310 9.11 -10.84 20.81
C ASN A 310 10.63 -11.02 20.83
N GLY A 311 11.09 -12.24 21.14
CA GLY A 311 12.52 -12.51 21.32
C GLY A 311 13.11 -11.75 22.51
N ASP A 312 14.13 -10.94 22.26
CA ASP A 312 14.78 -10.06 23.26
C ASP A 312 14.14 -8.66 23.36
N ARG A 313 13.12 -8.38 22.55
CA ARG A 313 12.38 -7.12 22.54
C ARG A 313 10.93 -7.34 22.97
N SER A 314 10.21 -6.26 23.28
CA SER A 314 8.77 -6.27 23.47
C SER A 314 8.08 -5.33 22.49
N LEU A 315 6.91 -5.74 21.99
CA LEU A 315 6.02 -4.91 21.21
C LEU A 315 4.92 -4.38 22.12
N VAL A 316 4.83 -3.07 22.25
CA VAL A 316 3.94 -2.40 23.19
C VAL A 316 2.94 -1.55 22.42
N SER A 317 1.66 -1.87 22.56
CA SER A 317 0.55 -1.14 21.95
C SER A 317 -0.23 -0.39 23.03
N ALA A 318 -0.30 0.93 22.93
CA ALA A 318 -1.14 1.76 23.79
C ALA A 318 -2.34 2.28 22.97
N PHE A 319 -3.54 1.96 23.43
CA PHE A 319 -4.81 2.40 22.89
C PHE A 319 -5.39 3.45 23.83
N GLU A 320 -5.79 4.60 23.29
CA GLU A 320 -6.36 5.72 24.03
C GLU A 320 -7.75 6.01 23.50
N THR A 321 -8.70 6.16 24.41
CA THR A 321 -10.06 6.61 24.10
C THR A 321 -10.54 7.58 25.16
N ARG A 322 -11.44 8.49 24.80
CA ARG A 322 -12.14 9.34 25.76
C ARG A 322 -13.64 9.32 25.46
N GLY A 323 -14.44 8.99 26.46
CA GLY A 323 -15.88 9.15 26.43
C GLY A 323 -16.25 10.62 26.20
N PHE A 324 -17.22 10.85 25.33
CA PHE A 324 -17.81 12.17 25.07
C PHE A 324 -18.78 12.58 26.17
#